data_AF-A0A0N4U907-F1
#
_entry.id   AF-A0A0N4U907-F1
#
_cell.length_a   1.000
_cell.length_b   1.000
_cell.length_c   1.000
_cell.angle_alpha   90.00
_cell.angle_beta   90.00
_cell.angle_gamma   90.00
#
_symmetry.space_group_name_H-M   'P 1'
#
loop_
_entity.id
_entity.type
_entity.pdbx_description
1 polymer ?
#
loop_
_entity_poly.entity_id
_entity_poly.type
_entity_poly.pdbx_seq_one_letter_code
_entity_poly.pdbx_strand_id
1 'polypeptide(L)'
;MVDGFMQLSQEEQISLLKSGVFELATIVVSQYYNIETTSLIIDREILPATLFHSSDQSEMQFIIAMHGCIHEFAQLNLTTVEIALLSAWILLDRSSLGQYIVEQLRNCLQQQIVSRLADSSSTMQRLCDLIARLRTLAQEHIRLLNQLNLIYPQIADRGTLPELYKELFTPTSSIS
;
A
#
# COMPACT_ATOMS: atom_id res chain seq x y z
N MET A 1 -9.40 -18.66 12.00
CA MET A 1 -9.41 -17.85 10.75
C MET A 1 -10.05 -16.52 11.10
N VAL A 2 -9.62 -15.40 10.52
CA VAL A 2 -10.29 -14.11 10.79
C VAL A 2 -11.63 -14.18 10.08
N ASP A 3 -12.72 -14.35 10.83
CA ASP A 3 -14.05 -14.56 10.24
C ASP A 3 -14.53 -13.34 9.43
N GLY A 4 -13.92 -12.17 9.60
CA GLY A 4 -14.31 -10.94 8.91
C GLY A 4 -14.24 -11.02 7.38
N PHE A 5 -13.05 -11.14 6.79
CA PHE A 5 -12.90 -11.03 5.33
C PHE A 5 -13.67 -12.11 4.56
N MET A 6 -13.71 -13.33 5.09
CA MET A 6 -14.38 -14.46 4.44
C MET A 6 -15.91 -14.43 4.56
N GLN A 7 -16.48 -13.55 5.39
CA GLN A 7 -17.93 -13.31 5.48
C GLN A 7 -18.45 -12.41 4.35
N LEU A 8 -17.56 -11.70 3.66
CA LEU A 8 -17.93 -10.80 2.57
C LEU A 8 -18.30 -11.57 1.30
N SER A 9 -19.13 -10.96 0.46
CA SER A 9 -19.41 -11.53 -0.87
C SER A 9 -18.13 -11.63 -1.70
N GLN A 10 -18.06 -12.58 -2.63
CA GLN A 10 -16.87 -12.72 -3.51
C GLN A 10 -16.61 -11.44 -4.32
N GLU A 11 -17.66 -10.77 -4.77
CA GLU A 11 -17.57 -9.48 -5.47
C GLU A 11 -16.90 -8.42 -4.60
N GLU A 12 -17.32 -8.32 -3.33
CA GLU A 12 -16.73 -7.37 -2.38
C GLU A 12 -15.30 -7.75 -2.02
N GLN A 13 -15.01 -9.03 -1.78
CA GLN A 13 -13.63 -9.50 -1.53
C GLN A 13 -12.69 -9.10 -2.67
N ILE A 14 -13.11 -9.31 -3.93
CA ILE A 14 -12.34 -8.92 -5.10
C ILE A 14 -12.19 -7.39 -5.17
N SER A 15 -13.28 -6.65 -4.97
CA SER A 15 -13.27 -5.17 -4.98
C SER A 15 -12.32 -4.59 -3.94
N LEU A 16 -12.34 -5.11 -2.71
CA LEU A 16 -11.44 -4.70 -1.62
C LEU A 16 -9.98 -5.03 -1.93
N LEU A 17 -9.70 -6.22 -2.46
CA LEU A 17 -8.34 -6.60 -2.87
C LEU A 17 -7.83 -5.70 -4.00
N LYS A 18 -8.65 -5.46 -5.04
CA LYS A 18 -8.27 -4.59 -6.16
C LYS A 18 -8.04 -3.14 -5.72
N SER A 19 -8.94 -2.60 -4.90
CA SER A 19 -8.84 -1.21 -4.43
C SER A 19 -7.79 -0.99 -3.35
N GLY A 20 -7.38 -2.03 -2.61
CA GLY A 20 -6.37 -1.95 -1.56
C GLY A 20 -4.97 -2.43 -1.97
N VAL A 21 -4.80 -2.96 -3.19
CA VAL A 21 -3.56 -3.65 -3.59
C VAL A 21 -2.34 -2.73 -3.54
N PHE A 22 -2.50 -1.45 -3.87
CA PHE A 22 -1.40 -0.49 -3.85
C PHE A 22 -0.85 -0.31 -2.44
N GLU A 23 -1.75 -0.12 -1.47
CA GLU A 23 -1.38 0.08 -0.07
C GLU A 23 -0.76 -1.17 0.53
N LEU A 24 -1.34 -2.35 0.26
CA LEU A 24 -0.80 -3.62 0.73
C LEU A 24 0.57 -3.91 0.14
N ALA A 25 0.74 -3.68 -1.17
CA ALA A 25 2.02 -3.85 -1.84
C ALA A 25 3.09 -2.93 -1.23
N THR A 26 2.73 -1.68 -0.89
CA THR A 26 3.66 -0.73 -0.27
C THR A 26 4.12 -1.20 1.12
N ILE A 27 3.21 -1.77 1.93
CA ILE A 27 3.55 -2.34 3.24
C ILE A 27 4.46 -3.57 3.09
N VAL A 28 4.21 -4.41 2.09
CA VAL A 28 5.08 -5.56 1.80
C VAL A 28 6.46 -5.07 1.36
N VAL A 29 6.53 -4.09 0.46
CA VAL A 29 7.79 -3.49 -0.01
C VAL A 29 8.59 -2.90 1.16
N SER A 30 7.94 -2.31 2.15
CA SER A 30 8.64 -1.76 3.33
C SER A 30 9.35 -2.83 4.17
N GLN A 31 8.97 -4.11 4.06
CA GLN A 31 9.67 -5.22 4.72
C GLN A 31 11.00 -5.58 4.07
N TYR A 32 11.18 -5.17 2.81
CA TYR A 32 12.40 -5.37 2.03
C TYR A 32 13.27 -4.12 2.00
N TYR A 33 12.87 -3.06 2.71
CA TYR A 33 13.56 -1.78 2.70
C TYR A 33 14.62 -1.71 3.81
N ASN A 34 15.86 -1.41 3.42
CA ASN A 34 16.95 -1.13 4.35
C ASN A 34 17.05 0.38 4.61
N ILE A 35 16.79 0.75 5.86
CA ILE A 35 16.76 2.14 6.34
C ILE A 35 18.14 2.79 6.32
N GLU A 36 19.19 2.02 6.63
CA GLU A 36 20.56 2.54 6.73
C GLU A 36 21.12 2.88 5.35
N THR A 37 20.92 2.00 4.37
CA THR A 37 21.44 2.18 3.01
C THR A 37 20.46 2.86 2.07
N THR A 38 19.23 3.10 2.52
CA THR A 38 18.19 3.74 1.71
C THR A 38 17.94 2.98 0.40
N SER A 39 17.67 1.67 0.52
CA SER A 39 17.56 0.76 -0.62
C SER A 39 16.54 -0.34 -0.39
N LEU A 40 15.98 -0.88 -1.48
CA LEU A 40 15.19 -2.10 -1.47
C LEU A 40 16.09 -3.30 -1.74
N ILE A 41 15.91 -4.37 -0.97
CA ILE A 41 16.64 -5.63 -1.11
C ILE A 41 15.66 -6.69 -1.59
N ILE A 42 15.73 -7.04 -2.87
CA ILE A 42 14.86 -8.06 -3.48
C ILE A 42 15.74 -9.20 -3.95
N ASP A 43 15.53 -10.39 -3.37
CA ASP A 43 16.36 -11.58 -3.56
C ASP A 43 17.84 -11.33 -3.28
N ARG A 44 18.64 -11.09 -4.32
CA ARG A 44 20.09 -10.81 -4.23
C ARG A 44 20.45 -9.43 -4.78
N GLU A 45 19.46 -8.67 -5.24
CA GLU A 45 19.62 -7.35 -5.83
C GLU A 45 19.38 -6.27 -4.79
N ILE A 46 20.23 -5.25 -4.83
CA ILE A 46 20.08 -4.03 -4.03
C ILE A 46 19.67 -2.93 -4.98
N LEU A 47 18.51 -2.33 -4.75
CA LEU A 47 17.94 -1.25 -5.54
C LEU A 47 17.97 0.03 -4.69
N PRO A 48 19.00 0.89 -4.84
CA PRO A 48 19.04 2.17 -4.15
C PRO A 48 17.83 3.02 -4.52
N ALA A 49 17.28 3.78 -3.57
CA ALA A 49 16.15 4.68 -3.85
C ALA A 49 16.47 5.69 -4.97
N THR A 50 17.75 6.05 -5.13
CA THR A 50 18.25 6.92 -6.21
C THR A 50 18.11 6.34 -7.61
N LEU A 51 17.84 5.03 -7.75
CA LEU A 51 17.54 4.40 -9.03
C LEU A 51 16.21 4.88 -9.61
N PHE A 52 15.26 5.25 -8.74
CA PHE A 52 13.97 5.79 -9.14
C PHE A 52 14.09 7.29 -9.34
N HIS A 53 14.15 7.73 -10.60
CA HIS A 53 14.29 9.13 -10.96
C HIS A 53 13.42 9.45 -12.18
N SER A 54 12.80 10.63 -12.19
CA SER A 54 12.09 11.18 -13.34
C SER A 54 12.48 12.63 -13.57
N SER A 55 12.45 13.06 -14.84
CA SER A 55 12.55 14.46 -15.21
C SER A 55 11.24 15.23 -14.99
N ASP A 56 10.11 14.54 -14.86
CA ASP A 56 8.83 15.17 -14.54
C ASP A 56 8.76 15.48 -13.03
N GLN A 57 8.42 16.73 -12.71
CA GLN A 57 8.40 17.20 -11.33
C GLN A 57 7.32 16.49 -10.49
N SER A 58 6.16 16.18 -11.07
CA SER A 58 5.07 15.52 -10.38
C SER A 58 5.42 14.06 -10.07
N GLU A 59 6.03 13.37 -11.05
CA GLU A 59 6.55 12.01 -10.86
C GLU A 59 7.65 11.97 -9.81
N MET A 60 8.59 12.93 -9.84
CA MET A 60 9.66 12.98 -8.85
C MET A 60 9.14 13.27 -7.44
N GLN A 61 8.15 14.15 -7.29
CA GLN A 61 7.48 14.38 -6.01
C GLN A 61 6.79 13.11 -5.50
N PHE A 62 6.10 12.38 -6.38
CA PHE A 62 5.50 11.09 -6.04
C PHE A 62 6.55 10.06 -5.59
N ILE A 63 7.66 9.93 -6.32
CA ILE A 63 8.76 9.02 -5.96
C ILE A 63 9.32 9.36 -4.57
N ILE A 64 9.60 10.65 -4.32
CA ILE A 64 10.12 11.11 -3.01
C ILE A 64 9.10 10.79 -1.89
N ALA A 65 7.82 11.04 -2.13
CA ALA A 65 6.77 10.79 -1.14
C ALA A 65 6.55 9.29 -0.88
N MET A 66 6.60 8.46 -1.92
CA MET A 66 6.57 7.00 -1.81
C MET A 66 7.75 6.49 -0.99
N HIS A 67 8.95 6.97 -1.31
CA HIS A 67 10.16 6.60 -0.60
C HIS A 67 10.09 6.98 0.89
N GLY A 68 9.66 8.22 1.20
CA GLY A 68 9.44 8.66 2.57
C GLY A 68 8.43 7.77 3.31
N CYS A 69 7.32 7.42 2.67
CA CYS A 69 6.29 6.54 3.24
C CYS A 69 6.85 5.14 3.55
N ILE A 70 7.55 4.52 2.59
CA ILE A 70 8.18 3.20 2.75
C ILE A 70 9.22 3.23 3.88
N HIS A 71 10.06 4.26 3.91
CA HIS A 71 11.08 4.44 4.94
C HIS A 71 10.45 4.52 6.33
N GLU A 72 9.39 5.31 6.48
CA GLU A 72 8.68 5.44 7.76
C GLU A 72 7.98 4.14 8.18
N PHE A 73 7.38 3.38 7.27
CA PHE A 73 6.83 2.06 7.58
C PHE A 73 7.92 1.08 8.03
N ALA A 74 9.07 1.06 7.36
CA ALA A 74 10.20 0.20 7.72
C ALA A 74 10.72 0.51 9.13
N GLN A 75 10.79 1.80 9.51
CA GLN A 75 11.23 2.22 10.85
C GLN A 75 10.38 1.65 11.99
N LEU A 76 9.11 1.32 11.73
CA LEU A 76 8.24 0.72 12.74
C LEU A 76 8.62 -0.72 13.07
N ASN A 77 9.43 -1.38 12.23
CA ASN A 77 9.91 -2.75 12.42
C ASN A 77 8.77 -3.73 12.76
N LEU A 78 7.61 -3.57 12.11
CA LEU A 78 6.41 -4.35 12.40
C LEU A 78 6.66 -5.85 12.22
N THR A 79 6.12 -6.66 13.13
CA THR A 79 6.13 -8.12 12.98
C THR A 79 5.17 -8.57 11.88
N THR A 80 5.32 -9.82 11.43
CA THR A 80 4.36 -10.46 10.51
C THR A 80 2.92 -10.41 11.01
N VAL A 81 2.70 -10.57 12.33
CA VAL A 81 1.36 -10.49 12.93
C VAL A 81 0.82 -9.06 12.88
N GLU A 82 1.66 -8.07 13.21
CA GLU A 82 1.29 -6.65 13.16
C GLU A 82 0.97 -6.21 11.72
N ILE A 83 1.75 -6.67 10.74
CA ILE A 83 1.51 -6.42 9.31
C ILE A 83 0.20 -7.06 8.85
N ALA A 84 -0.09 -8.29 9.28
CA ALA A 84 -1.33 -8.96 8.93
C ALA A 84 -2.55 -8.21 9.48
N LEU A 85 -2.48 -7.74 10.73
CA LEU A 85 -3.54 -6.95 11.36
C LEU A 85 -3.70 -5.57 10.70
N LEU A 86 -2.59 -4.89 10.38
CA LEU A 86 -2.59 -3.63 9.65
C LEU A 86 -3.21 -3.78 8.25
N SER A 87 -2.83 -4.85 7.53
CA SER A 87 -3.35 -5.15 6.21
C SER A 87 -4.85 -5.45 6.25
N ALA A 88 -5.29 -6.24 7.24
CA ALA A 88 -6.70 -6.51 7.47
C ALA A 88 -7.48 -5.24 7.81
N TRP A 89 -6.90 -4.35 8.63
CA TRP A 89 -7.50 -3.06 8.94
C TRP A 89 -7.68 -2.22 7.67
N ILE A 90 -6.62 -2.02 6.87
CA ILE A 90 -6.68 -1.22 5.64
C ILE A 90 -7.74 -1.75 4.67
N LEU A 91 -7.84 -3.08 4.52
CA LEU A 91 -8.85 -3.70 3.68
C LEU A 91 -10.26 -3.53 4.24
N LEU A 92 -10.49 -3.89 5.50
CA LEU A 92 -11.83 -3.92 6.08
C LEU A 92 -12.38 -2.54 6.46
N ASP A 93 -11.54 -1.51 6.53
CA ASP A 93 -11.96 -0.10 6.71
C ASP A 93 -12.88 0.39 5.58
N ARG A 94 -12.88 -0.31 4.43
CA ARG A 94 -13.73 -0.03 3.27
C ARG A 94 -14.85 -1.07 3.08
N SER A 95 -14.96 -2.04 3.97
CA SER A 95 -15.90 -3.16 3.85
C SER A 95 -17.27 -2.85 4.45
N SER A 96 -18.26 -3.66 4.09
CA SER A 96 -19.62 -3.61 4.63
C SER A 96 -19.75 -4.21 6.03
N LEU A 97 -18.69 -4.81 6.59
CA LEU A 97 -18.72 -5.46 7.91
C LEU A 97 -18.89 -4.46 9.08
N GLY A 98 -18.72 -3.17 8.79
CA GLY A 98 -18.93 -2.09 9.74
C GLY A 98 -17.72 -1.79 10.63
N GLN A 99 -17.80 -0.64 11.30
CA GLN A 99 -16.72 -0.08 12.10
C GLN A 99 -16.32 -0.95 13.30
N TYR A 100 -17.23 -1.79 13.81
CA TYR A 100 -16.95 -2.67 14.93
C TYR A 100 -15.79 -3.65 14.64
N ILE A 101 -15.75 -4.26 13.45
CA ILE A 101 -14.65 -5.19 13.10
C ILE A 101 -13.32 -4.43 12.97
N VAL A 102 -13.36 -3.23 12.41
CA VAL A 102 -12.20 -2.35 12.29
C VAL A 102 -11.64 -1.97 13.66
N GLU A 103 -12.51 -1.62 14.61
CA GLU A 103 -12.11 -1.32 15.99
C GLU A 103 -11.47 -2.54 16.68
N GLN A 104 -12.00 -3.74 16.47
CA GLN A 104 -11.40 -4.98 16.99
C GLN A 104 -9.99 -5.20 16.42
N LEU A 105 -9.81 -5.02 15.11
CA LEU A 105 -8.49 -5.13 14.48
C LEU A 105 -7.49 -4.10 15.01
N ARG A 106 -7.92 -2.85 15.19
CA ARG A 106 -7.10 -1.78 15.77
C ARG A 106 -6.72 -2.09 17.22
N ASN A 107 -7.65 -2.60 18.02
CA ASN A 107 -7.38 -3.01 19.41
C ASN A 107 -6.40 -4.19 19.46
N CYS A 108 -6.57 -5.20 18.61
CA CYS A 108 -5.63 -6.32 18.51
C CYS A 108 -4.23 -5.83 18.10
N LEU A 109 -4.14 -4.95 17.10
CA LEU A 109 -2.86 -4.39 16.65
C LEU A 109 -2.19 -3.59 17.77
N GLN A 110 -2.94 -2.75 18.48
CA GLN A 110 -2.43 -1.99 19.61
C GLN A 110 -1.90 -2.91 20.71
N GLN A 111 -2.59 -4.00 21.04
CA GLN A 111 -2.12 -4.98 22.03
C GLN A 111 -0.80 -5.64 21.61
N GLN A 112 -0.63 -5.99 20.33
CA GLN A 112 0.64 -6.52 19.82
C GLN A 112 1.76 -5.47 19.97
N ILE A 113 1.50 -4.23 19.57
CA ILE A 113 2.49 -3.14 19.64
C ILE A 113 2.87 -2.81 21.09
N VAL A 114 1.91 -2.74 22.03
CA VAL A 114 2.16 -2.48 23.46
C VAL A 114 3.14 -3.50 24.05
N SER A 115 3.12 -4.75 23.58
CA SER A 115 4.03 -5.79 24.08
C SER A 115 5.49 -5.59 23.64
N ARG A 116 5.74 -4.77 22.62
CA ARG A 116 7.06 -4.59 21.98
C ARG A 116 7.61 -3.17 22.10
N LEU A 117 6.76 -2.16 22.07
CA LEU A 117 7.14 -0.75 22.01
C LEU A 117 6.61 0.01 23.22
N ALA A 118 7.49 0.77 23.87
CA ALA A 118 7.16 1.57 25.06
C ALA A 118 6.11 2.66 24.76
N ASP A 119 6.15 3.26 23.57
CA ASP A 119 5.23 4.31 23.14
C ASP A 119 4.25 3.80 22.06
N SER A 120 3.39 2.89 22.48
CA SER A 120 2.37 2.28 21.62
C SER A 120 1.34 3.30 21.10
N SER A 121 1.02 4.33 21.89
CA SER A 121 0.01 5.32 21.50
C SER A 121 0.51 6.22 20.37
N SER A 122 1.76 6.71 20.45
CA SER A 122 2.33 7.46 19.32
C SER A 122 2.53 6.60 18.09
N THR A 123 2.89 5.32 18.27
CA THR A 123 3.01 4.36 17.16
C THR A 123 1.67 4.16 16.45
N MET A 124 0.57 3.97 17.19
CA MET A 124 -0.77 3.82 16.61
C MET A 124 -1.21 5.09 15.87
N GLN A 125 -0.91 6.28 16.41
CA GLN A 125 -1.19 7.54 15.70
C GLN A 125 -0.38 7.63 14.41
N ARG A 126 0.92 7.30 14.46
CA ARG A 126 1.80 7.29 13.29
C ARG A 126 1.31 6.32 12.22
N LEU A 127 0.77 5.17 12.60
CA LEU A 127 0.12 4.25 11.67
C LEU A 127 -1.12 4.87 11.02
N CYS A 128 -1.97 5.56 11.78
CA CYS A 128 -3.12 6.28 11.20
C CYS A 128 -2.66 7.31 10.15
N ASP A 129 -1.63 8.09 10.48
CA ASP A 129 -1.09 9.13 9.60
C ASP A 129 -0.44 8.52 8.35
N LEU A 130 0.28 7.40 8.49
CA LEU A 130 0.84 6.64 7.38
C LEU A 130 -0.24 6.07 6.46
N ILE A 131 -1.31 5.50 7.00
CA ILE A 131 -2.44 4.98 6.21
C ILE A 131 -3.09 6.12 5.42
N ALA A 132 -3.32 7.28 6.03
CA ALA A 132 -3.89 8.44 5.35
C ALA A 132 -3.00 8.94 4.20
N ARG A 133 -1.67 9.01 4.43
CA ARG A 133 -0.70 9.37 3.39
C ARG A 133 -0.66 8.32 2.28
N LEU A 134 -0.71 7.04 2.62
CA LEU A 134 -0.69 5.94 1.68
C LEU A 134 -1.93 5.94 0.76
N ARG A 135 -3.10 6.30 1.29
CA ARG A 135 -4.32 6.52 0.51
C ARG A 135 -4.19 7.68 -0.48
N THR A 136 -3.50 8.75 -0.08
CA THR A 136 -3.22 9.89 -0.96
C THR A 136 -2.25 9.49 -2.08
N LEU A 137 -1.22 8.71 -1.75
CA LEU A 137 -0.27 8.17 -2.72
C LEU A 137 -0.94 7.22 -3.72
N ALA A 138 -1.87 6.38 -3.28
CA ALA A 138 -2.63 5.52 -4.17
C ALA A 138 -3.44 6.34 -5.22
N GLN A 139 -4.04 7.46 -4.79
CA GLN A 139 -4.75 8.35 -5.71
C GLN A 139 -3.79 9.06 -6.69
N GLU A 140 -2.66 9.55 -6.20
CA GLU A 140 -1.63 10.18 -7.06
C GLU A 140 -1.03 9.19 -8.06
N HIS A 141 -0.86 7.93 -7.67
CA HIS A 141 -0.43 6.86 -8.57
C HIS A 141 -1.39 6.71 -9.75
N ILE A 142 -2.70 6.60 -9.49
CA ILE A 142 -3.71 6.51 -10.55
C ILE A 142 -3.72 7.77 -11.42
N ARG A 143 -3.59 8.96 -10.81
CA ARG A 143 -3.53 10.23 -11.56
C ARG A 143 -2.34 10.27 -12.51
N LEU A 144 -1.14 9.88 -12.05
CA LEU A 144 0.07 9.82 -12.86
C LEU A 144 -0.03 8.75 -13.95
N LEU A 145 -0.60 7.59 -13.65
CA LEU A 145 -0.81 6.54 -14.64
C LEU A 145 -1.75 6.99 -15.76
N ASN A 146 -2.82 7.71 -15.42
CA ASN A 146 -3.73 8.30 -16.41
C ASN A 146 -3.04 9.36 -17.26
N GLN A 147 -2.21 10.23 -16.65
CA GLN A 147 -1.40 11.21 -17.37
C GLN A 147 -0.42 10.53 -18.33
N LEU A 148 0.24 9.47 -17.89
CA LEU A 148 1.16 8.68 -18.69
C LEU A 148 0.44 8.07 -19.91
N ASN A 149 -0.77 7.53 -19.74
CA ASN A 149 -1.59 6.98 -20.82
C ASN A 149 -2.04 8.05 -21.84
N LEU A 150 -2.24 9.31 -21.40
CA LEU A 150 -2.56 10.41 -22.32
C LEU A 150 -1.36 10.83 -23.17
N ILE A 151 -0.15 10.82 -22.60
CA ILE A 151 1.08 11.22 -23.30
C ILE A 151 1.57 10.10 -24.23
N TYR A 152 1.45 8.85 -23.78
CA TYR A 152 1.91 7.66 -24.49
C TYR A 152 0.79 6.63 -24.58
N PRO A 153 -0.21 6.81 -25.47
CA PRO A 153 -1.35 5.89 -25.62
C PRO A 153 -0.94 4.44 -25.92
N GLN A 154 0.23 4.24 -26.52
CA GLN A 154 0.80 2.91 -26.77
C GLN A 154 1.10 2.10 -25.50
N ILE A 155 1.05 2.72 -24.31
CA ILE A 155 1.18 2.01 -23.04
C ILE A 155 -0.01 1.08 -22.78
N ALA A 156 -1.14 1.30 -23.46
CA ALA A 156 -2.23 0.32 -23.48
C ALA A 156 -1.86 -0.96 -24.27
N ASP A 157 -0.93 -0.87 -25.24
CA ASP A 157 -0.57 -1.97 -26.13
C ASP A 157 0.05 -3.16 -25.38
N ARG A 158 -0.10 -4.36 -25.95
CA ARG A 158 0.45 -5.58 -25.34
C ARG A 158 1.97 -5.49 -25.22
N GLY A 159 2.49 -5.77 -24.03
CA GLY A 159 3.93 -5.86 -23.74
C GLY A 159 4.59 -4.63 -23.09
N THR A 160 3.89 -3.50 -22.94
CA THR A 160 4.44 -2.28 -22.31
C THR A 160 4.31 -2.28 -20.79
N LEU A 161 3.16 -2.69 -20.25
CA LEU A 161 2.92 -2.90 -18.82
C LEU A 161 2.64 -4.38 -18.54
N PRO A 162 3.02 -4.90 -17.35
CA PRO A 162 2.65 -6.24 -16.91
C PRO A 162 1.12 -6.43 -16.90
N GLU A 163 0.63 -7.60 -17.32
CA GLU A 163 -0.81 -7.88 -17.46
C GLU A 163 -1.57 -7.71 -16.13
N LEU A 164 -1.01 -8.20 -15.02
CA LEU A 164 -1.62 -8.03 -13.70
C LEU A 164 -1.71 -6.55 -13.30
N TYR A 165 -0.70 -5.75 -13.62
CA TYR A 165 -0.72 -4.31 -13.34
C TYR A 165 -1.84 -3.61 -14.10
N LYS A 166 -2.02 -3.96 -15.39
CA LYS A 166 -3.12 -3.42 -16.21
C LYS A 166 -4.49 -3.80 -15.64
N GLU A 167 -4.67 -5.05 -15.23
CA GLU A 167 -5.95 -5.51 -14.65
C GLU A 167 -6.32 -4.76 -13.35
N LEU A 168 -5.32 -4.40 -12.55
CA LEU A 168 -5.51 -3.77 -11.25
C LEU A 168 -5.71 -2.26 -11.35
N PHE A 169 -5.01 -1.58 -12.26
CA PHE A 169 -4.91 -0.11 -12.23
C PHE A 169 -5.40 0.60 -13.49
N THR A 170 -5.55 -0.10 -14.62
CA THR A 170 -6.18 0.51 -15.79
C THR A 170 -7.69 0.49 -15.57
N PRO A 171 -8.40 1.64 -15.65
CA PRO A 171 -9.84 1.64 -15.60
C PRO A 171 -10.36 0.67 -16.67
N THR A 172 -11.22 -0.27 -16.29
CA THR A 172 -11.99 -1.00 -17.30
C THR A 172 -12.72 0.05 -18.09
N SER A 173 -12.31 0.29 -19.35
CA SER A 173 -13.07 1.11 -20.28
C SER A 173 -14.47 0.53 -20.23
N SER A 174 -15.39 1.28 -19.62
CA SER A 174 -16.78 0.91 -19.53
C SER A 174 -17.21 0.54 -20.93
N ILE A 175 -17.46 -0.74 -21.14
CA ILE A 175 -18.09 -1.26 -22.34
C ILE A 175 -19.38 -0.47 -22.45
N SER A 176 -19.40 0.47 -23.39
CA SER A 176 -20.60 1.14 -23.86
C SER A 176 -20.96 0.51 -25.20
#